data_AF-A0A9E2MDU8-F1
#
_entry.id   AF-A0A9E2MDU8-F1
#
_cell.length_a   1.000
_cell.length_b   1.000
_cell.length_c   1.000
_cell.angle_alpha   90.00
_cell.angle_beta   90.00
_cell.angle_gamma   90.00
#
_symmetry.space_group_name_H-M   'P 1'
#
loop_
_entity.id
_entity.type
_entity.pdbx_description
1 polymer ?
#
loop_
_entity_poly.entity_id
_entity_poly.type
_entity_poly.pdbx_seq_one_letter_code
_entity_poly.pdbx_strand_id
1 'polypeptide(L)'
;MIGKLIIWSLDWEGAVKKARRALDEFFIDGVVTNIPLHREITRDQDFIEGRFNTGYLDKKLPLFNLDAIDHMKEEDKRMAQITALIETIRNNKITTRH
;
A
#
# COMPACT_ATOMS: atom_id res chain seq x y z
N MET A 1 -14.76 -5.87 -10.57
CA MET A 1 -13.99 -6.62 -9.56
C MET A 1 -12.71 -7.10 -10.23
N ILE A 2 -11.52 -6.70 -9.72
CA ILE A 2 -10.22 -7.03 -10.35
C ILE A 2 -9.79 -8.46 -10.01
N GLY A 3 -10.00 -8.90 -8.76
CA GLY A 3 -9.66 -10.24 -8.29
C GLY A 3 -10.10 -10.47 -6.85
N LYS A 4 -9.78 -11.64 -6.30
CA LYS A 4 -10.02 -12.01 -4.90
C LYS A 4 -8.70 -12.45 -4.25
N LEU A 5 -8.32 -11.82 -3.16
CA LEU A 5 -7.20 -12.25 -2.31
C LEU A 5 -7.76 -13.14 -1.19
N ILE A 6 -7.35 -14.41 -1.14
CA ILE A 6 -7.82 -15.40 -0.16
C ILE A 6 -6.66 -15.73 0.78
N ILE A 7 -6.91 -15.64 2.08
CA ILE A 7 -5.92 -15.88 3.14
C ILE A 7 -6.34 -17.08 3.97
N TRP A 8 -5.37 -17.90 4.37
CA TRP A 8 -5.60 -19.07 5.21
C TRP A 8 -4.57 -19.20 6.33
N SER A 9 -5.03 -19.60 7.51
CA SER A 9 -4.23 -19.91 8.69
C SER A 9 -4.96 -20.91 9.58
N LEU A 10 -4.26 -21.51 10.54
CA LEU A 10 -4.83 -22.44 11.52
C LEU A 10 -5.65 -21.72 12.60
N ASP A 11 -5.36 -20.44 12.82
CA ASP A 11 -6.00 -19.59 13.82
C ASP A 11 -6.33 -18.20 13.24
N TRP A 12 -7.19 -17.47 13.94
CA TRP A 12 -7.64 -16.13 13.55
C TRP A 12 -6.49 -15.12 13.52
N GLU A 13 -5.66 -15.11 14.57
CA GLU A 13 -4.54 -14.18 14.70
C GLU A 13 -3.58 -14.29 13.51
N GLY A 14 -3.22 -15.52 13.14
CA GLY A 14 -2.36 -15.81 12.00
C GLY A 14 -3.03 -15.46 10.66
N ALA A 15 -4.35 -15.62 10.54
CA ALA A 15 -5.08 -15.20 9.35
C ALA A 15 -5.04 -13.68 9.18
N VAL A 16 -5.29 -12.91 10.25
CA VAL A 16 -5.22 -11.44 10.22
C VAL A 16 -3.79 -10.96 9.95
N LYS A 17 -2.79 -11.57 10.60
CA LYS A 17 -1.37 -11.24 10.40
C LYS A 17 -0.93 -11.49 8.95
N LYS A 18 -1.32 -12.63 8.37
CA LYS A 18 -1.05 -12.94 6.95
C LYS A 18 -1.81 -12.00 6.02
N ALA A 19 -3.06 -11.66 6.33
CA ALA A 19 -3.85 -10.73 5.53
C ALA A 19 -3.21 -9.34 5.49
N ARG A 20 -2.76 -8.83 6.64
CA ARG A 20 -2.02 -7.56 6.72
C ARG A 20 -0.79 -7.58 5.83
N ARG A 21 0.07 -8.60 5.97
CA ARG A 21 1.27 -8.73 5.13
C ARG A 21 0.93 -8.83 3.65
N ALA A 22 -0.03 -9.67 3.29
CA ALA A 22 -0.43 -9.85 1.90
C ALA A 22 -0.97 -8.55 1.31
N LEU A 23 -1.79 -7.79 2.05
CA LEU A 23 -2.30 -6.49 1.62
C LEU A 23 -1.19 -5.43 1.55
N ASP A 24 -0.19 -5.47 2.42
CA ASP A 24 0.97 -4.56 2.35
C ASP A 24 1.81 -4.81 1.11
N GLU A 25 1.96 -6.06 0.70
CA GLU A 25 2.67 -6.46 -0.53
C GLU A 25 1.77 -6.38 -1.79
N PHE A 26 0.45 -6.29 -1.64
CA PHE A 26 -0.49 -6.28 -2.77
C PHE A 26 -0.54 -4.91 -3.43
N PHE A 27 -0.08 -4.88 -4.69
CA PHE A 27 0.08 -3.67 -5.46
C PHE A 27 -0.56 -3.81 -6.84
N ILE A 28 -1.34 -2.80 -7.21
CA ILE A 28 -2.04 -2.72 -8.49
C ILE A 28 -1.83 -1.31 -9.03
N ASP A 29 -1.29 -1.22 -10.23
CA ASP A 29 -1.05 0.04 -10.93
C ASP A 29 -2.17 0.37 -11.94
N GLY A 30 -2.32 1.65 -12.25
CA GLY A 30 -3.17 2.19 -13.29
C GLY A 30 -4.64 2.34 -12.92
N VAL A 31 -5.07 1.86 -11.75
CA VAL A 31 -6.47 1.92 -11.31
C VAL A 31 -6.58 2.21 -9.81
N VAL A 32 -7.57 3.02 -9.44
CA VAL A 32 -7.93 3.22 -8.03
C VAL A 32 -8.50 1.92 -7.48
N THR A 33 -8.01 1.49 -6.30
CA THR A 33 -8.44 0.26 -5.64
C THR A 33 -8.92 0.52 -4.23
N ASN A 34 -9.62 -0.45 -3.65
CA ASN A 34 -10.03 -0.44 -2.24
C ASN A 34 -8.96 -1.07 -1.31
N ILE A 35 -7.73 -1.25 -1.78
CA ILE A 35 -6.62 -1.81 -0.98
C ILE A 35 -6.35 -0.97 0.28
N PRO A 36 -6.31 0.38 0.24
CA PRO A 36 -6.11 1.19 1.45
C PRO A 36 -7.15 0.92 2.53
N LEU A 37 -8.43 0.77 2.14
CA LEU A 37 -9.51 0.42 3.07
C LEU A 37 -9.26 -0.94 3.74
N HIS A 38 -8.91 -1.97 2.98
CA HIS A 38 -8.63 -3.30 3.54
C HIS A 38 -7.40 -3.30 4.46
N ARG A 39 -6.40 -2.46 4.17
CA ARG A 39 -5.22 -2.26 5.02
C ARG A 39 -5.58 -1.66 6.36
N GLU A 40 -6.47 -0.69 6.40
CA GLU A 40 -6.96 -0.10 7.65
C GLU A 40 -7.80 -1.10 8.45
N ILE A 41 -8.70 -1.85 7.78
CA ILE A 41 -9.51 -2.89 8.43
C ILE A 41 -8.63 -3.93 9.12
N THR A 42 -7.58 -4.44 8.47
CA THR A 42 -6.68 -5.44 9.07
C THR A 42 -5.78 -4.90 10.19
N ARG A 43 -5.72 -3.58 10.37
CA ARG A 43 -5.01 -2.89 11.46
C ARG A 43 -5.93 -2.43 12.58
N ASP A 44 -7.24 -2.40 12.35
CA ASP A 44 -8.22 -2.02 13.37
C ASP A 44 -8.31 -3.07 14.48
N GLN A 45 -8.32 -2.57 15.72
CA GLN A 45 -8.30 -3.43 16.90
C GLN A 45 -9.58 -4.25 17.05
N ASP A 46 -10.76 -3.71 16.69
CA ASP A 46 -12.00 -4.46 16.77
C ASP A 46 -12.06 -5.56 15.70
N PHE A 47 -11.46 -5.33 14.53
CA PHE A 47 -11.26 -6.38 13.54
C PHE A 47 -10.31 -7.45 14.08
N ILE A 48 -9.13 -7.08 14.58
CA ILE A 48 -8.14 -8.02 15.13
C ILE A 48 -8.74 -8.89 16.25
N GLU A 49 -9.64 -8.33 17.07
CA GLU A 49 -10.29 -9.06 18.16
C GLU A 49 -11.59 -9.77 17.76
N GLY A 50 -11.97 -9.72 16.48
CA GLY A 50 -13.17 -10.39 15.96
C GLY A 50 -14.50 -9.74 16.40
N ARG A 51 -14.45 -8.49 16.87
CA ARG A 51 -15.60 -7.75 17.41
C ARG A 51 -16.22 -6.80 16.39
N PHE A 52 -16.88 -7.34 15.37
CA PHE A 52 -17.54 -6.53 14.35
C PHE A 52 -18.91 -7.10 13.97
N ASN A 53 -19.75 -6.24 13.40
CA ASN A 53 -21.07 -6.59 12.91
C ASN A 53 -21.34 -5.88 11.58
N THR A 54 -22.56 -5.99 11.05
CA THR A 54 -22.93 -5.40 9.76
C THR A 54 -22.80 -3.88 9.70
N GLY A 55 -22.85 -3.17 10.83
CA GLY A 55 -22.67 -1.71 10.92
C GLY A 55 -21.25 -1.27 11.30
N TYR A 56 -20.27 -2.18 11.29
CA TYR A 56 -18.87 -1.88 11.63
C TYR A 56 -18.28 -0.80 10.71
N LEU A 57 -18.46 -0.96 9.39
CA LEU A 57 -17.88 -0.05 8.40
C LEU A 57 -18.45 1.37 8.52
N ASP A 58 -19.76 1.51 8.74
CA ASP A 58 -20.41 2.82 8.87
C ASP A 58 -19.80 3.65 10.02
N LYS A 59 -19.35 2.97 11.09
CA LYS A 59 -18.72 3.60 12.25
C LYS A 59 -17.23 3.87 12.06
N LYS A 60 -16.53 2.98 11.39
CA LYS A 60 -15.06 3.01 11.30
C LYS A 60 -14.56 3.77 10.08
N LEU A 61 -15.29 3.74 8.97
CA LEU A 61 -14.88 4.38 7.72
C LEU A 61 -14.52 5.87 7.87
N PRO A 62 -15.24 6.70 8.66
CA PRO A 62 -14.85 8.10 8.88
C PRO A 62 -13.55 8.29 9.69
N LEU A 63 -13.08 7.24 10.38
CA LEU A 63 -11.88 7.27 11.22
C LEU A 63 -10.65 6.76 10.47
N PHE A 64 -10.83 6.08 9.35
CA PHE A 64 -9.74 5.47 8.58
C PHE A 64 -9.06 6.50 7.70
N ASN A 65 -7.72 6.49 7.75
CA ASN A 65 -6.92 7.30 6.85
C ASN A 65 -6.66 6.52 5.55
N LEU A 66 -7.45 6.83 4.52
CA LEU A 66 -7.35 6.17 3.22
C LEU A 66 -6.32 6.80 2.28
N ASP A 67 -5.70 7.89 2.69
CA ASP A 67 -4.65 8.56 1.90
C ASP A 67 -3.31 7.81 2.00
N ALA A 68 -3.20 6.87 2.94
CA ALA A 68 -2.02 6.08 3.15
C ALA A 68 -1.89 4.98 2.08
N ILE A 69 -0.84 5.14 1.27
CA ILE A 69 -0.24 4.17 0.34
C ILE A 69 -0.83 4.20 -1.08
N ASP A 70 -0.67 5.36 -1.73
CA ASP A 70 -0.39 5.42 -3.17
C ASP A 70 1.04 5.98 -3.35
N HIS A 71 2.04 5.25 -2.80
CA HIS A 71 3.45 5.64 -2.89
C HIS A 71 4.00 5.59 -4.33
N MET A 72 3.28 4.97 -5.27
CA MET A 72 3.74 4.84 -6.65
C MET A 72 3.87 6.20 -7.34
N LYS A 73 2.90 7.11 -7.19
CA LYS A 73 3.02 8.45 -7.81
C LYS A 73 4.22 9.24 -7.27
N GLU A 74 4.56 9.02 -6.00
CA GLU A 74 5.68 9.69 -5.34
C GLU A 74 7.02 9.01 -5.70
N GLU A 75 7.04 7.67 -5.78
CA GLU A 75 8.19 6.87 -6.22
C GLU A 75 8.50 7.06 -7.69
N ASP A 76 7.49 7.10 -8.57
CA ASP A 76 7.63 7.41 -9.99
C ASP A 76 8.21 8.80 -10.20
N LYS A 77 7.73 9.79 -9.44
CA LYS A 77 8.32 11.14 -9.43
C LYS A 77 9.78 11.12 -8.98
N ARG A 78 10.10 10.41 -7.89
CA ARG A 78 11.49 10.29 -7.40
C ARG A 78 12.38 9.59 -8.42
N MET A 79 11.89 8.53 -9.05
CA MET A 79 12.64 7.76 -10.06
C MET A 79 12.85 8.59 -11.32
N ALA A 80 11.84 9.36 -11.75
CA ALA A 80 11.97 10.32 -12.84
C ALA A 80 13.00 11.41 -12.51
N GLN A 81 12.99 11.95 -11.30
CA GLN A 81 13.98 12.93 -10.84
C GLN A 81 15.40 12.37 -10.83
N ILE A 82 15.60 11.16 -10.32
CA ILE A 82 16.91 10.48 -10.33
C ILE A 82 17.38 10.26 -11.77
N THR A 83 16.48 9.84 -12.67
CA THR A 83 16.81 9.61 -14.07
C THR A 83 17.23 10.91 -14.76
N ALA A 84 16.47 11.99 -14.58
CA ALA A 84 16.80 13.31 -15.10
C ALA A 84 18.14 13.84 -14.55
N LEU A 85 18.43 13.59 -13.27
CA LEU A 85 19.72 13.94 -12.66
C LEU A 85 20.88 13.17 -13.30
N ILE A 86 20.73 11.86 -13.49
CA ILE A 86 21.73 11.00 -14.15
C ILE A 86 21.99 11.47 -15.58
N GLU A 87 20.94 11.81 -16.34
CA GLU A 87 21.07 12.36 -17.70
C GLU A 87 21.79 13.70 -17.71
N THR A 88 21.46 14.58 -16.76
CA THR A 88 22.13 15.89 -16.60
C THR A 88 23.63 15.70 -16.33
N ILE A 89 24.00 14.80 -15.42
CA ILE A 89 25.41 14.50 -15.09
C ILE A 89 26.14 13.92 -16.30
N ARG A 90 25.51 13.02 -17.06
CA ARG A 90 26.10 12.40 -18.26
C ARG A 90 26.37 13.42 -19.36
N ASN A 91 25.43 14.35 -19.59
CA ASN A 91 25.57 15.39 -20.62
C ASN A 91 26.63 16.45 -20.25
N ASN A 92 26.84 16.69 -18.96
CA ASN A 92 27.80 17.68 -18.49
C ASN A 92 29.27 17.20 -18.48
N LYS A 93 29.59 16.09 -19.18
CA LYS A 93 30.94 15.50 -19.36
C LYS A 93 31.95 16.06 -18.36
N ILE A 94 31.98 15.48 -17.17
CA ILE A 94 33.02 15.77 -16.18
C ILE A 94 34.35 15.50 -16.88
N THR A 95 34.99 16.57 -17.31
CA THR A 95 36.30 16.53 -17.94
C THR A 95 37.25 16.41 -16.76
N THR A 96 37.45 15.20 -16.25
CA THR A 96 38.54 14.93 -15.31
C THR A 96 39.84 15.22 -16.07
N ARG A 97 40.38 16.43 -15.85
CA ARG A 97 41.74 16.77 -16.27
C ARG A 97 42.67 15.77 -15.57
N HIS A 98 43.47 15.09 -16.39
CA HIS A 98 44.60 14.26 -15.97
C HIS A 98 45.50 14.99 -14.99
#